data_AF-A0A954MJX0-F1
#
_entry.id   AF-A0A954MJX0-F1
#
_cell.length_a   1.000
_cell.length_b   1.000
_cell.length_c   1.000
_cell.angle_alpha   90.00
_cell.angle_beta   90.00
_cell.angle_gamma   90.00
#
_symmetry.space_group_name_H-M   'P 1'
#
loop_
_entity.id
_entity.type
_entity.pdbx_description
1 polymer ?
#
loop_
_entity_poly.entity_id
_entity_poly.type
_entity_poly.pdbx_seq_one_letter_code
_entity_poly.pdbx_strand_id
1 'polypeptide(L)'
;MSTQTAQSVLDRHYLEIRCELLNLAASLDRIDHADGAEATHSDERMKLIAEGLKIVSGDGPNRAEQLQLLFSDPYVEGWNRK
;
A
#
# COMPACT_ATOMS: atom_id res chain seq x y z
N MET A 1 30.58 5.48 3.36
CA MET A 1 29.24 5.90 3.82
C MET A 1 28.90 5.09 5.05
N SER A 2 28.58 5.72 6.17
CA SER A 2 28.21 4.97 7.38
C SER A 2 26.80 4.41 7.20
N THR A 3 26.65 3.09 7.22
CA THR A 3 25.36 2.43 7.11
C THR A 3 24.57 2.66 8.39
N GLN A 4 23.34 3.17 8.29
CA GLN A 4 22.45 3.31 9.45
C GLN A 4 22.12 1.92 10.03
N THR A 5 22.04 1.81 11.35
CA THR A 5 21.60 0.57 12.00
C THR A 5 20.09 0.39 11.80
N ALA A 6 19.62 -0.86 11.82
CA ALA A 6 18.19 -1.15 11.74
C ALA A 6 17.39 -0.43 12.83
N GLN A 7 17.93 -0.37 14.06
CA GLN A 7 17.30 0.33 15.18
C GLN A 7 17.16 1.83 14.90
N SER A 8 18.20 2.48 14.38
CA SER A 8 18.13 3.91 14.04
C SER A 8 17.10 4.22 12.96
N VAL A 9 16.90 3.31 12.00
CA VAL A 9 15.87 3.44 10.96
C VAL A 9 14.49 3.27 11.59
N LEU A 10 14.31 2.27 12.44
CA LEU A 10 13.05 2.03 13.15
C LEU A 10 12.66 3.23 14.02
N ASP A 11 13.58 3.73 14.85
CA ASP A 11 13.32 4.86 15.75
C ASP A 11 12.90 6.10 14.98
N ARG A 12 13.51 6.33 13.81
CA ARG A 12 13.18 7.45 12.93
C ARG A 12 11.77 7.36 12.34
N HIS A 13 11.34 6.17 11.93
CA HIS A 13 10.10 6.00 11.16
C HIS A 13 8.91 5.46 11.98
N TYR A 14 9.11 5.02 13.22
CA TYR A 14 8.08 4.36 14.01
C TYR A 14 6.78 5.17 14.13
N LEU A 15 6.88 6.48 14.41
CA LEU A 15 5.70 7.34 14.54
C LEU A 15 5.01 7.60 13.20
N GLU A 16 5.77 7.72 12.11
CA GLU A 16 5.23 7.90 10.76
C GLU A 16 4.43 6.66 10.34
N ILE A 17 5.03 5.47 10.48
CA ILE A 17 4.39 4.18 10.18
C ILE A 17 3.10 4.03 11.00
N ARG A 18 3.12 4.38 12.28
CA ARG A 18 1.93 4.31 13.14
C ARG A 18 0.82 5.23 12.63
N CYS A 19 1.14 6.46 12.23
CA CYS A 19 0.17 7.40 11.68
C CYS A 19 -0.43 6.89 10.37
N GLU A 20 0.39 6.34 9.48
CA GLU A 20 -0.05 5.75 8.20
C GLU A 20 -0.99 4.57 8.43
N LEU A 21 -0.67 3.68 9.36
CA LEU A 21 -1.53 2.55 9.72
C LEU A 21 -2.89 3.01 10.26
N LEU A 22 -2.92 4.00 11.14
CA LEU A 22 -4.17 4.57 11.67
C LEU A 22 -5.02 5.22 10.57
N ASN A 23 -4.38 5.97 9.67
CA ASN A 23 -5.06 6.62 8.56
C ASN A 23 -5.66 5.59 7.58
N LEU A 24 -4.93 4.52 7.30
CA LEU A 24 -5.39 3.42 6.45
C LEU A 24 -6.59 2.71 7.10
N ALA A 25 -6.47 2.30 8.38
CA ALA A 25 -7.55 1.65 9.11
C ALA A 25 -8.83 2.52 9.14
N ALA A 26 -8.69 3.79 9.51
CA ALA A 26 -9.83 4.72 9.54
C ALA A 26 -10.47 4.94 8.15
N SER A 27 -9.71 4.78 7.06
CA SER A 27 -10.27 4.89 5.71
C SER A 27 -11.08 3.65 5.33
N LEU A 28 -10.59 2.47 5.70
CA LEU A 28 -11.32 1.20 5.54
C LEU A 28 -12.60 1.19 6.39
N ASP A 29 -12.51 1.61 7.65
CA ASP A 29 -13.69 1.73 8.52
C ASP A 29 -14.76 2.63 7.89
N ARG A 30 -14.38 3.77 7.31
CA ARG A 30 -15.34 4.67 6.64
C ARG A 30 -16.00 4.04 5.42
N ILE A 31 -15.29 3.20 4.67
CA ILE A 31 -15.86 2.45 3.54
C ILE A 31 -16.90 1.46 4.07
N ASP A 32 -16.53 0.68 5.09
CA ASP A 32 -17.39 -0.36 5.67
C ASP A 32 -18.65 0.21 6.33
N HIS A 33 -18.60 1.46 6.82
CA HIS A 33 -19.74 2.14 7.45
C HIS A 33 -20.59 2.99 6.47
N ALA A 34 -20.20 3.10 5.20
CA ALA A 34 -20.94 3.89 4.22
C ALA A 34 -22.16 3.12 3.69
N ASP A 35 -23.22 3.85 3.31
CA ASP A 35 -24.39 3.25 2.66
C ASP A 35 -23.98 2.55 1.35
N GLY A 36 -24.32 1.26 1.22
CA GLY A 36 -24.00 0.44 0.05
C GLY A 36 -22.58 -0.14 0.04
N ALA A 37 -21.91 -0.23 1.20
CA ALA A 37 -20.59 -0.83 1.35
C ALA A 37 -20.46 -2.21 0.68
N GLU A 38 -21.53 -3.01 0.62
CA GLU A 38 -21.55 -4.34 0.00
C GLU A 38 -21.17 -4.31 -1.48
N ALA A 39 -21.43 -3.20 -2.19
CA ALA A 39 -21.03 -3.04 -3.58
C ALA A 39 -19.49 -3.07 -3.74
N THR A 40 -18.76 -2.59 -2.72
CA THR A 40 -17.30 -2.51 -2.73
C THR A 40 -16.62 -3.88 -2.63
N HIS A 41 -17.31 -4.91 -2.11
CA HIS A 41 -16.77 -6.27 -2.01
C HIS A 41 -16.41 -6.88 -3.37
N SER A 42 -17.08 -6.42 -4.44
CA SER A 42 -16.82 -6.87 -5.81
C SER A 42 -15.86 -5.96 -6.59
N ASP A 43 -15.46 -4.83 -6.01
CA ASP A 43 -14.61 -3.84 -6.65
C ASP A 43 -13.16 -4.33 -6.72
N GLU A 44 -12.56 -4.29 -7.91
CA GLU A 44 -11.19 -4.73 -8.12
C GLU A 44 -10.18 -3.92 -7.28
N ARG A 45 -10.46 -2.64 -7.01
CA ARG A 45 -9.61 -1.80 -6.18
C ARG A 45 -9.54 -2.30 -4.74
N MET A 46 -10.64 -2.87 -4.21
CA MET A 46 -10.62 -3.49 -2.88
C MET A 46 -9.74 -4.74 -2.84
N LYS A 47 -9.69 -5.50 -3.94
CA LYS A 47 -8.76 -6.64 -4.06
C LYS A 47 -7.31 -6.17 -4.10
N LEU A 48 -6.99 -5.15 -4.90
CA LEU A 48 -5.65 -4.56 -4.96
C LEU A 48 -5.21 -4.00 -3.60
N ILE A 49 -6.10 -3.34 -2.86
CA ILE A 49 -5.81 -2.87 -1.49
C ILE A 49 -5.48 -4.06 -0.57
N ALA A 50 -6.26 -5.13 -0.63
CA ALA A 50 -6.02 -6.34 0.17
C ALA A 50 -4.68 -7.03 -0.20
N GLU A 51 -4.29 -7.04 -1.47
CA GLU A 51 -2.98 -7.53 -1.90
C GLU A 51 -1.83 -6.61 -1.46
N GLY A 52 -2.04 -5.30 -1.53
CA GLY A 52 -1.08 -4.30 -1.04
C GLY A 52 -0.78 -4.48 0.45
N LEU A 53 -1.79 -4.74 1.26
CA LEU A 53 -1.62 -5.05 2.69
C LEU A 53 -0.75 -6.29 2.93
N LYS A 54 -0.87 -7.32 2.08
CA LYS A 54 -0.02 -8.52 2.16
C LYS A 54 1.43 -8.21 1.79
N ILE A 55 1.67 -7.37 0.78
CA ILE A 55 3.02 -6.91 0.43
C ILE A 55 3.65 -6.14 1.59
N VAL A 56 2.90 -5.22 2.21
CA VAL A 56 3.41 -4.39 3.31
C VAL A 56 3.73 -5.25 4.55
N SER A 57 2.85 -6.20 4.88
CA SER A 57 3.00 -7.06 6.07
C SER A 57 3.92 -8.27 5.87
N GLY A 58 4.19 -8.65 4.62
CA GLY A 58 5.06 -9.77 4.28
C GLY A 58 6.54 -9.49 4.55
N ASP A 59 7.34 -10.55 4.64
CA ASP A 59 8.79 -10.48 4.79
C ASP A 59 9.48 -10.31 3.42
N GLY A 60 10.51 -9.48 3.36
CA GLY A 60 11.36 -9.35 2.17
C GLY A 60 11.77 -7.92 1.84
N PRO A 61 12.75 -7.76 0.95
CA PRO A 61 13.15 -6.46 0.43
C PRO A 61 12.10 -5.92 -0.56
N ASN A 62 12.24 -4.64 -0.94
CA ASN A 62 11.55 -4.03 -2.08
C ASN A 62 10.02 -3.92 -1.96
N ARG A 63 9.45 -3.83 -0.74
CA ARG A 63 8.00 -3.63 -0.54
C ARG A 63 7.43 -2.47 -1.36
N ALA A 64 8.16 -1.35 -1.46
CA ALA A 64 7.72 -0.19 -2.23
C ALA A 64 7.65 -0.47 -3.75
N GLU A 65 8.62 -1.20 -4.31
CA GLU A 65 8.61 -1.60 -5.73
C GLU A 65 7.46 -2.56 -6.02
N GLN A 66 7.23 -3.54 -5.14
CA GLN A 66 6.12 -4.48 -5.26
C GLN A 66 4.77 -3.75 -5.20
N LEU A 67 4.61 -2.79 -4.27
CA LEU A 67 3.41 -1.97 -4.18
C LEU A 67 3.21 -1.13 -5.45
N GLN A 68 4.29 -0.51 -5.96
CA GLN A 68 4.25 0.26 -7.19
C GLN A 68 3.77 -0.60 -8.38
N LEU A 69 4.32 -1.79 -8.54
CA LEU A 69 3.96 -2.70 -9.63
C LEU A 69 2.52 -3.20 -9.50
N LEU A 70 2.04 -3.48 -8.28
CA LEU A 70 0.66 -3.89 -8.05
C LEU A 70 -0.36 -2.86 -8.55
N PHE A 71 -0.06 -1.57 -8.37
CA PHE A 71 -0.94 -0.47 -8.79
C PHE A 71 -0.59 0.12 -10.17
N SER A 72 0.35 -0.49 -10.91
CA SER A 72 0.73 -0.01 -12.24
C SER A 72 -0.05 -0.74 -13.33
N ASP A 73 -0.42 -0.01 -14.38
CA ASP A 73 -0.91 -0.62 -15.60
C ASP A 73 0.22 -1.39 -16.31
N PRO A 74 -0.10 -2.44 -17.07
CA PRO A 74 0.86 -3.10 -17.94
C PRO A 74 1.51 -2.10 -18.88
N TYR A 75 2.82 -2.23 -19.06
CA TYR A 75 3.51 -1.43 -20.07
C TYR A 75 2.95 -1.73 -21.46
N VAL A 76 2.46 -0.70 -22.15
CA VAL A 76 2.02 -0.78 -23.55
C VAL A 76 3.11 -0.18 -24.43
N GLU A 77 3.68 -0.97 -25.33
CA GLU A 77 4.68 -0.46 -26.27
C GLU A 77 4.09 0.67 -27.13
N GLY A 78 4.79 1.79 -27.20
CA GLY A 78 4.34 2.96 -27.96
C GLY A 78 3.24 3.79 -27.28
N TRP A 79 2.97 3.60 -25.99
CA TRP A 79 1.97 4.38 -25.22
C TRP A 79 2.14 5.91 -25.34
N ASN A 80 3.35 6.38 -25.65
CA ASN A 80 3.72 7.78 -25.76
C ASN A 80 3.89 8.29 -27.20
N ARG A 81 3.54 7.47 -28.21
CA ARG A 81 3.58 7.91 -29.61
C ARG A 81 2.32 8.75 -29.88
N LYS A 82 2.53 9.96 -30.38
CA LYS A 82 1.47 10.91 -30.76
C LYS A 82 0.63 10.41 -31.93
#